data_AF-A0ABD1F710-F1
#
_entry.id   AF-A0ABD1F710-F1
#
_cell.length_a   1.000
_cell.length_b   1.000
_cell.length_c   1.000
_cell.angle_alpha   90.00
_cell.angle_beta   90.00
_cell.angle_gamma   90.00
#
_symmetry.space_group_name_H-M   'P 1'
#
loop_
_entity.id
_entity.type
_entity.pdbx_description
1 polymer ?
#
loop_
_entity_poly.entity_id
_entity_poly.type
_entity_poly.pdbx_seq_one_letter_code
_entity_poly.pdbx_strand_id
1 'polypeptide(L)'
;MSNKATYPVLDDFYSLIGKQVVLNVLQENLDKLTILQYVNGWTEDDQTVVEYTTVEEQCQVIKNDDVLPPNSKDEVDLLDFRRDCSFIQSTIQKTYDEIQSFGTSETLSNLIGIFHKLEKEQQELLEDTKKKEEKFLALQLSYHGDRMTFKKENEQMTVNIGNLKDEIKDFEEEAILKKNYVQAWQNAKMEMNISKINSTTGQVHNSIKTKQTEYENEERIHLEIQNIFHEFELDIQKQIVHWKLKHEREVQILENKIKKIKEAKDAQQEQTEQMIKKYIQRKDEMTAYEAYKLEQEKKRLENERKNKAATKIQAWWRGVMVRKGFGKYKKKKDRKNKKQKTKNNRKNIEK
;
A
#
# COMPACT_ATOMS: atom_id res chain seq x y z
N MET A 1 -89.72 84.16 25.94
CA MET A 1 -90.72 84.94 25.16
C MET A 1 -91.84 83.96 24.82
N SER A 2 -93.09 84.07 25.22
CA SER A 2 -93.93 85.20 25.60
C SER A 2 -95.02 84.72 26.57
N ASN A 3 -95.47 85.62 27.44
CA ASN A 3 -96.42 85.46 28.54
C ASN A 3 -97.77 84.81 28.18
N LYS A 4 -98.27 83.96 29.11
CA LYS A 4 -99.68 83.85 29.54
C LYS A 4 -99.67 83.25 30.96
N ALA A 5 -99.81 84.08 31.98
CA ALA A 5 -101.07 84.39 32.65
C ALA A 5 -101.63 83.21 33.47
N THR A 6 -101.22 83.18 34.73
CA THR A 6 -101.96 82.80 35.93
C THR A 6 -103.41 82.33 35.73
N TYR A 7 -103.64 81.04 36.00
CA TYR A 7 -104.87 80.54 36.65
C TYR A 7 -104.49 79.43 37.65
N PRO A 8 -104.07 79.77 38.89
CA PRO A 8 -103.68 78.80 39.92
C PRO A 8 -104.87 78.07 40.57
N VAL A 9 -106.11 78.35 40.14
CA VAL A 9 -107.33 77.93 40.85
C VAL A 9 -108.04 76.75 40.17
N LEU A 10 -107.70 76.45 38.91
CA LEU A 10 -108.26 75.30 38.19
C LEU A 10 -107.47 74.01 38.46
N ASP A 11 -106.15 74.10 38.62
CA ASP A 11 -105.30 72.94 38.90
C ASP A 11 -105.59 72.34 40.29
N ASP A 12 -105.89 73.18 41.28
CA ASP A 12 -106.33 72.75 42.61
C ASP A 12 -107.70 72.06 42.62
N PHE A 13 -108.63 72.45 41.74
CA PHE A 13 -109.96 71.84 41.68
C PHE A 13 -109.94 70.47 40.98
N TYR A 14 -109.15 70.33 39.91
CA TYR A 14 -108.91 69.04 39.26
C TYR A 14 -108.04 68.12 40.12
N SER A 15 -107.10 68.67 40.89
CA SER A 15 -106.34 67.95 41.91
C SER A 15 -107.23 67.46 43.05
N LEU A 16 -108.18 68.26 43.54
CA LEU A 16 -109.09 67.88 44.61
C LEU A 16 -110.14 66.84 44.16
N ILE A 17 -110.72 67.00 42.95
CA ILE A 17 -111.62 66.00 42.36
C ILE A 17 -110.85 64.72 42.03
N GLY A 18 -109.64 64.83 41.47
CA GLY A 18 -108.77 63.69 41.20
C GLY A 18 -108.41 62.94 42.48
N LYS A 19 -108.07 63.66 43.55
CA LYS A 19 -107.83 63.10 44.90
C LYS A 19 -109.07 62.39 45.44
N GLN A 20 -110.27 62.97 45.29
CA GLN A 20 -111.51 62.35 45.76
C GLN A 20 -111.88 61.10 44.95
N VAL A 21 -111.67 61.11 43.63
CA VAL A 21 -111.88 59.95 42.77
C VAL A 21 -110.88 58.84 43.10
N VAL A 22 -109.61 59.18 43.30
CA VAL A 22 -108.57 58.21 43.69
C VAL A 22 -108.85 57.63 45.07
N LEU A 23 -109.27 58.44 46.04
CA LEU A 23 -109.69 57.95 47.36
C LEU A 23 -110.91 57.04 47.27
N ASN A 24 -111.93 57.40 46.48
CA ASN A 24 -113.11 56.55 46.29
C ASN A 24 -112.75 55.23 45.59
N VAL A 25 -111.82 55.24 44.62
CA VAL A 25 -111.37 54.03 43.92
C VAL A 25 -110.50 53.17 44.83
N LEU A 26 -109.61 53.76 45.63
CA LEU A 26 -108.82 53.03 46.62
C LEU A 26 -109.71 52.46 47.72
N GLN A 27 -110.73 53.19 48.15
CA GLN A 27 -111.74 52.72 49.09
C GLN A 27 -112.59 51.58 48.51
N GLU A 28 -113.03 51.69 47.25
CA GLU A 28 -113.76 50.62 46.58
C GLU A 28 -112.89 49.37 46.37
N ASN A 29 -111.60 49.53 46.09
CA ASN A 29 -110.66 48.42 46.00
C ASN A 29 -110.34 47.82 47.37
N LEU A 30 -110.27 48.65 48.41
CA LEU A 30 -110.13 48.19 49.78
C LEU A 30 -111.39 47.42 50.22
N ASP A 31 -112.59 47.91 49.89
CA ASP A 31 -113.86 47.23 50.16
C ASP A 31 -113.93 45.89 49.40
N LYS A 32 -113.50 45.85 48.13
CA LYS A 32 -113.39 44.61 47.33
C LYS A 32 -112.37 43.63 47.93
N LEU A 33 -111.24 44.14 48.43
CA LEU A 33 -110.23 43.34 49.12
C LEU A 33 -110.74 42.85 50.48
N THR A 34 -111.57 43.63 51.16
CA THR A 34 -112.24 43.25 52.42
C THR A 34 -113.28 42.16 52.18
N ILE A 35 -113.99 42.21 51.04
CA ILE A 35 -114.89 41.13 50.60
C ILE A 35 -114.10 39.87 50.25
N LEU A 36 -112.98 39.99 49.52
CA LEU A 36 -112.07 38.88 49.24
C LEU A 36 -111.44 38.30 50.51
N GLN A 37 -111.19 39.14 51.52
CA GLN A 37 -110.71 38.75 52.83
C GLN A 37 -111.76 37.93 53.59
N TYR A 38 -113.04 38.30 53.49
CA TYR A 38 -114.15 37.56 54.07
C TYR A 38 -114.41 36.20 53.40
N VAL A 39 -114.14 36.08 52.09
CA VAL A 39 -114.36 34.84 51.34
C VAL A 39 -113.21 33.84 51.52
N ASN A 40 -111.97 34.32 51.65
CA ASN A 40 -110.77 33.47 51.67
C ASN A 40 -110.04 33.44 53.04
N GLY A 41 -110.48 34.21 54.04
CA GLY A 41 -110.09 34.04 55.44
C GLY A 41 -108.62 34.35 55.77
N TRP A 42 -108.11 35.49 55.32
CA TRP A 42 -106.74 35.96 55.62
C TRP A 42 -106.68 37.07 56.69
N THR A 43 -105.73 36.98 57.63
CA THR A 43 -105.58 37.87 58.81
C THR A 43 -104.62 39.04 58.54
N GLU A 44 -104.83 40.19 59.19
CA GLU A 44 -103.98 41.40 59.10
C GLU A 44 -102.52 41.21 59.54
N ASP A 45 -102.20 40.09 60.20
CA ASP A 45 -100.86 39.80 60.74
C ASP A 45 -99.84 39.29 59.69
N ASP A 46 -100.27 38.95 58.48
CA ASP A 46 -99.34 38.57 57.40
C ASP A 46 -98.92 39.83 56.61
N GLN A 47 -98.34 40.82 57.29
CA GLN A 47 -97.70 41.95 56.61
C GLN A 47 -96.37 41.49 56.02
N THR A 48 -96.38 41.02 54.79
CA THR A 48 -95.16 40.91 53.98
C THR A 48 -94.65 42.33 53.71
N VAL A 49 -93.64 42.75 54.47
CA VAL A 49 -92.92 43.98 54.15
C VAL A 49 -92.03 43.66 52.95
N VAL A 50 -92.34 44.21 51.77
CA VAL A 50 -91.39 44.21 50.65
C VAL A 50 -90.33 45.25 50.96
N GLU A 51 -89.27 44.79 51.62
CA GLU A 51 -88.01 45.49 51.72
C GLU A 51 -87.12 45.03 50.56
N TYR A 52 -86.43 45.97 49.90
CA TYR A 52 -85.52 45.64 48.79
C TYR A 52 -84.45 44.66 49.28
N THR A 53 -84.48 43.45 48.73
CA THR A 53 -83.46 42.43 48.91
C THR A 53 -82.70 42.28 47.61
N THR A 54 -81.38 42.39 47.67
CA THR A 54 -80.53 42.25 46.48
C THR A 54 -80.63 40.84 45.90
N VAL A 55 -80.47 40.68 44.58
CA VAL A 55 -80.50 39.36 43.90
C VAL A 55 -79.49 38.37 44.52
N GLU A 56 -78.42 38.89 45.12
CA GLU A 56 -77.38 38.15 45.85
C GLU A 56 -77.87 37.58 47.19
N GLU A 57 -78.74 38.31 47.90
CA GLU A 57 -79.41 37.84 49.13
C GLU A 57 -80.54 36.85 48.80
N GLN A 58 -81.30 37.05 47.72
CA GLN A 58 -82.33 36.11 47.26
C GLN A 58 -81.73 34.74 46.86
N CYS A 59 -80.56 34.74 46.21
CA CYS A 59 -79.82 33.52 45.91
C CYS A 59 -79.23 32.82 47.16
N GLN A 60 -79.09 33.51 48.29
CA GLN A 60 -78.69 32.91 49.57
C GLN A 60 -79.89 32.31 50.32
N VAL A 61 -81.08 32.92 50.23
CA VAL A 61 -82.32 32.38 50.83
C VAL A 61 -82.73 31.05 50.19
N ILE A 62 -82.61 30.93 48.86
CA ILE A 62 -82.91 29.67 48.12
C ILE A 62 -81.98 28.51 48.52
N LYS A 63 -80.79 28.79 49.06
CA LYS A 63 -79.87 27.74 49.56
C LYS A 63 -80.20 27.25 50.97
N ASN A 64 -81.05 27.96 51.72
CA ASN A 64 -81.35 27.65 53.13
C ASN A 64 -82.75 27.08 53.38
N ASP A 65 -83.71 27.21 52.44
CA ASP A 65 -85.01 26.55 52.52
C ASP A 65 -84.96 25.13 51.89
N ASP A 66 -84.43 24.17 52.65
CA ASP A 66 -84.73 22.73 52.49
C ASP A 66 -86.11 22.40 53.13
N VAL A 67 -87.12 23.25 52.89
CA VAL A 67 -88.49 22.96 53.32
C VAL A 67 -89.16 22.14 52.22
N LEU A 68 -89.45 20.88 52.56
CA LEU A 68 -90.26 19.96 51.75
C LEU A 68 -91.46 20.70 51.11
N PRO A 69 -91.74 20.50 49.81
CA PRO A 69 -92.87 21.16 49.17
C PRO A 69 -94.18 20.72 49.85
N PRO A 70 -95.12 21.65 50.12
CA PRO A 70 -96.47 21.32 50.57
C PRO A 70 -97.17 20.35 49.60
N ASN A 71 -98.09 19.54 50.12
CA ASN A 71 -98.62 18.32 49.48
C ASN A 71 -99.54 18.56 48.25
N SER A 72 -99.69 19.79 47.78
CA SER A 72 -100.27 20.10 46.48
C SER A 72 -99.78 21.45 45.97
N LYS A 73 -99.58 21.57 44.64
CA LYS A 73 -99.26 22.84 43.98
C LYS A 73 -100.30 23.93 44.29
N ASP A 74 -101.55 23.50 44.48
CA ASP A 74 -102.68 24.36 44.83
C ASP A 74 -102.56 24.97 46.24
N GLU A 75 -101.96 24.28 47.22
CA GLU A 75 -101.72 24.83 48.57
C GLU A 75 -100.62 25.90 48.58
N VAL A 76 -99.56 25.72 47.79
CA VAL A 76 -98.48 26.72 47.65
C VAL A 76 -98.99 27.97 46.93
N ASP A 77 -99.70 27.76 45.81
CA ASP A 77 -100.27 28.85 45.02
C ASP A 77 -101.32 29.63 45.85
N LEU A 78 -102.09 28.97 46.72
CA LEU A 78 -103.03 29.61 47.65
C LEU A 78 -102.32 30.40 48.77
N LEU A 79 -101.17 29.92 49.28
CA LEU A 79 -100.38 30.61 50.31
C LEU A 79 -99.62 31.82 49.75
N ASP A 80 -99.11 31.73 48.52
CA ASP A 80 -98.51 32.86 47.84
C ASP A 80 -99.58 33.88 47.45
N PHE A 81 -100.74 33.43 46.95
CA PHE A 81 -101.90 34.29 46.72
C PHE A 81 -102.39 34.97 48.02
N ARG A 82 -102.33 34.28 49.18
CA ARG A 82 -102.60 34.87 50.52
C ARG A 82 -101.68 36.02 50.84
N ARG A 83 -100.39 35.79 50.68
CA ARG A 83 -99.33 36.74 51.00
C ARG A 83 -99.38 37.93 50.06
N ASP A 84 -99.65 37.70 48.77
CA ASP A 84 -99.80 38.75 47.77
C ASP A 84 -101.06 39.58 48.01
N CYS A 85 -102.19 38.96 48.33
CA CYS A 85 -103.42 39.68 48.67
C CYS A 85 -103.28 40.51 49.96
N SER A 86 -102.66 39.96 51.01
CA SER A 86 -102.38 40.68 52.26
C SER A 86 -101.41 41.84 52.03
N PHE A 87 -100.37 41.63 51.21
CA PHE A 87 -99.42 42.65 50.80
C PHE A 87 -100.08 43.80 50.05
N ILE A 88 -100.90 43.47 49.06
CA ILE A 88 -101.63 44.43 48.23
C ILE A 88 -102.63 45.19 49.12
N GLN A 89 -103.32 44.52 50.04
CA GLN A 89 -104.22 45.15 51.00
C GLN A 89 -103.47 46.10 51.94
N SER A 90 -102.33 45.69 52.51
CA SER A 90 -101.49 46.55 53.38
C SER A 90 -100.93 47.76 52.64
N THR A 91 -100.51 47.57 51.38
CA THR A 91 -99.97 48.65 50.54
C THR A 91 -101.07 49.60 50.09
N ILE A 92 -102.26 49.10 49.72
CA ILE A 92 -103.42 49.92 49.37
C ILE A 92 -103.95 50.67 50.60
N GLN A 93 -103.96 50.05 51.78
CA GLN A 93 -104.32 50.71 53.03
C GLN A 93 -103.34 51.84 53.39
N LYS A 94 -102.02 51.57 53.37
CA LYS A 94 -100.98 52.58 53.64
C LYS A 94 -101.02 53.74 52.64
N THR A 95 -101.27 53.45 51.37
CA THR A 95 -101.39 54.49 50.33
C THR A 95 -102.71 55.27 50.42
N TYR A 96 -103.80 54.63 50.83
CA TYR A 96 -105.06 55.29 51.16
C TYR A 96 -104.90 56.26 52.35
N ASP A 97 -104.24 55.81 53.42
CA ASP A 97 -103.98 56.62 54.62
C ASP A 97 -103.03 57.80 54.32
N GLU A 98 -102.03 57.61 53.47
CA GLU A 98 -101.10 58.65 53.01
C GLU A 98 -101.76 59.68 52.09
N ILE A 99 -102.63 59.26 51.18
CA ILE A 99 -103.38 60.17 50.31
C ILE A 99 -104.43 60.94 51.13
N GLN A 100 -105.08 60.29 52.11
CA GLN A 100 -106.05 60.92 52.99
C GLN A 100 -105.40 61.98 53.90
N SER A 101 -104.23 61.67 54.47
CA SER A 101 -103.56 62.52 55.48
C SER A 101 -102.63 63.58 54.90
N PHE A 102 -101.85 63.25 53.85
CA PHE A 102 -100.77 64.11 53.33
C PHE A 102 -100.90 64.41 51.82
N GLY A 103 -101.78 63.70 51.11
CA GLY A 103 -102.01 63.90 49.67
C GLY A 103 -100.89 63.37 48.77
N THR A 104 -99.98 62.58 49.30
CA THR A 104 -98.79 62.04 48.63
C THR A 104 -98.88 60.52 48.48
N SER A 105 -98.33 59.98 47.38
CA SER A 105 -98.30 58.54 47.07
C SER A 105 -96.85 58.01 47.08
N GLU A 106 -96.12 58.31 48.15
CA GLU A 106 -94.68 58.05 48.23
C GLU A 106 -94.38 56.58 48.53
N THR A 107 -95.19 55.90 49.35
CA THR A 107 -95.04 54.45 49.60
C THR A 107 -95.20 53.61 48.35
N LEU A 108 -96.24 53.83 47.54
CA LEU A 108 -96.44 53.10 46.29
C LEU A 108 -95.32 53.40 45.29
N SER A 109 -94.86 54.65 45.23
CA SER A 109 -93.78 55.06 44.31
C SER A 109 -92.44 54.44 44.70
N ASN A 110 -92.13 54.37 45.99
CA ASN A 110 -90.93 53.69 46.50
C ASN A 110 -91.01 52.18 46.25
N LEU A 111 -92.18 51.57 46.45
CA LEU A 111 -92.42 50.16 46.17
C LEU A 111 -92.24 49.82 44.70
N ILE A 112 -92.87 50.59 43.79
CA ILE A 112 -92.71 50.44 42.34
C ILE A 112 -91.26 50.67 41.94
N GLY A 113 -90.56 51.63 42.57
CA GLY A 113 -89.13 51.86 42.36
C GLY A 113 -88.25 50.67 42.76
N ILE A 114 -88.61 49.97 43.84
CA ILE A 114 -87.94 48.73 44.28
C ILE A 114 -88.20 47.61 43.27
N PHE A 115 -89.46 47.38 42.87
CA PHE A 115 -89.81 46.36 41.87
C PHE A 115 -89.14 46.60 40.53
N HIS A 116 -89.08 47.85 40.07
CA HIS A 116 -88.43 48.18 38.81
C HIS A 116 -86.92 47.97 38.85
N LYS A 117 -86.28 48.20 40.01
CA LYS A 117 -84.86 47.86 40.22
C LYS A 117 -84.63 46.34 40.20
N LEU A 118 -85.48 45.57 40.88
CA LEU A 118 -85.41 44.11 40.90
C LEU A 118 -85.60 43.51 39.50
N GLU A 119 -86.59 44.00 38.76
CA GLU A 119 -86.83 43.57 37.38
C GLU A 119 -85.63 43.89 36.48
N LYS A 120 -85.02 45.06 36.66
CA LYS A 120 -83.80 45.44 35.92
C LYS A 120 -82.61 44.55 36.27
N GLU A 121 -82.35 44.29 37.56
CA GLU A 121 -81.27 43.40 38.00
C GLU A 121 -81.48 41.96 37.50
N GLN A 122 -82.72 41.48 37.50
CA GLN A 122 -83.07 40.17 36.96
C GLN A 122 -82.80 40.09 35.45
N GLN A 123 -83.16 41.13 34.69
CA GLN A 123 -82.88 41.22 33.26
C GLN A 123 -81.38 41.28 32.98
N GLU A 124 -80.62 42.08 33.73
CA GLU A 124 -79.15 42.18 33.60
C GLU A 124 -78.49 40.83 33.89
N LEU A 125 -78.91 40.13 34.95
CA LEU A 125 -78.41 38.80 35.30
C LEU A 125 -78.70 37.79 34.18
N LEU A 126 -79.91 37.80 33.62
CA LEU A 126 -80.32 36.89 32.55
C LEU A 126 -79.53 37.15 31.25
N GLU A 127 -79.18 38.40 30.97
CA GLU A 127 -78.36 38.74 29.82
C GLU A 127 -76.90 38.31 30.02
N ASP A 128 -76.37 38.46 31.23
CA ASP A 128 -75.03 38.02 31.60
C ASP A 128 -74.88 36.49 31.60
N THR A 129 -75.89 35.76 32.06
CA THR A 129 -75.89 34.29 31.98
C THR A 129 -75.91 33.83 30.53
N LYS A 130 -76.77 34.40 29.68
CA LYS A 130 -76.78 34.12 28.24
C LYS A 130 -75.42 34.41 27.59
N LYS A 131 -74.81 35.56 27.85
CA LYS A 131 -73.47 35.90 27.32
C LYS A 131 -72.40 34.91 27.79
N LYS A 132 -72.46 34.43 29.03
CA LYS A 132 -71.53 33.41 29.56
C LYS A 132 -71.75 32.05 28.92
N GLU A 133 -73.00 31.64 28.72
CA GLU A 133 -73.35 30.41 28.02
C GLU A 133 -72.88 30.42 26.57
N GLU A 134 -73.09 31.52 25.84
CA GLU A 134 -72.59 31.70 24.47
C GLU A 134 -71.06 31.59 24.41
N LYS A 135 -70.34 32.24 25.32
CA LYS A 135 -68.89 32.14 25.42
C LYS A 135 -68.45 30.71 25.75
N PHE A 136 -69.16 30.04 26.66
CA PHE A 136 -68.87 28.66 27.04
C PHE A 136 -69.03 27.72 25.85
N LEU A 137 -70.14 27.83 25.11
CA LEU A 137 -70.40 27.05 23.90
C LEU A 137 -69.33 27.31 22.83
N ALA A 138 -68.97 28.58 22.61
CA ALA A 138 -67.92 28.94 21.67
C ALA A 138 -66.56 28.34 22.06
N LEU A 139 -66.20 28.40 23.34
CA LEU A 139 -64.96 27.82 23.86
C LEU A 139 -64.97 26.29 23.76
N GLN A 140 -66.11 25.65 24.03
CA GLN A 140 -66.26 24.20 23.92
C GLN A 140 -66.11 23.71 22.47
N LEU A 141 -66.68 24.45 21.51
CA LEU A 141 -66.51 24.19 20.08
C LEU A 141 -65.06 24.36 19.64
N SER A 142 -64.39 25.45 20.04
CA SER A 142 -62.97 25.68 19.74
C SER A 142 -62.10 24.57 20.33
N TYR A 143 -62.28 24.23 21.61
CA TYR A 143 -61.54 23.16 22.27
C TYR A 143 -61.72 21.81 21.58
N HIS A 144 -62.96 21.47 21.18
CA HIS A 144 -63.21 20.24 20.45
C HIS A 144 -62.54 20.26 19.06
N GLY A 145 -62.54 21.40 18.38
CA GLY A 145 -61.82 21.61 17.12
C GLY A 145 -60.32 21.39 17.27
N ASP A 146 -59.69 22.08 18.22
CA ASP A 146 -58.26 22.00 18.52
C ASP A 146 -57.86 20.58 18.95
N ARG A 147 -58.71 19.88 19.71
CA ARG A 147 -58.46 18.49 20.08
C ARG A 147 -58.44 17.57 18.86
N MET A 148 -59.31 17.80 17.88
CA MET A 148 -59.38 16.99 16.67
C MET A 148 -58.20 17.27 15.72
N THR A 149 -57.80 18.54 15.58
CA THR A 149 -56.61 18.90 14.79
C THR A 149 -55.35 18.30 15.41
N PHE A 150 -55.16 18.46 16.72
CA PHE A 150 -54.03 17.89 17.44
C PHE A 150 -53.97 16.36 17.32
N LYS A 151 -55.12 15.69 17.43
CA LYS A 151 -55.21 14.23 17.23
C LYS A 151 -54.76 13.82 15.82
N LYS A 152 -55.24 14.52 14.79
CA LYS A 152 -54.89 14.27 13.39
C LYS A 152 -53.40 14.51 13.12
N GLU A 153 -52.83 15.58 13.67
CA GLU A 153 -51.40 15.87 13.57
C GLU A 153 -50.56 14.79 14.24
N ASN A 154 -50.97 14.32 15.41
CA ASN A 154 -50.28 13.24 16.12
C ASN A 154 -50.34 11.90 15.35
N GLU A 155 -51.49 11.58 14.74
CA GLU A 155 -51.64 10.44 13.84
C GLU A 155 -50.71 10.57 12.63
N GLN A 156 -50.64 11.74 12.01
CA GLN A 156 -49.74 12.01 10.88
C GLN A 156 -48.26 11.89 11.28
N MET A 157 -47.88 12.44 12.44
CA MET A 157 -46.52 12.30 12.97
C MET A 157 -46.17 10.84 13.22
N THR A 158 -47.10 10.05 13.76
CA THR A 158 -46.89 8.62 14.00
C THR A 158 -46.63 7.85 12.69
N VAL A 159 -47.39 8.15 11.64
CA VAL A 159 -47.17 7.58 10.30
C VAL A 159 -45.81 8.01 9.74
N ASN A 160 -45.46 9.28 9.85
CA ASN A 160 -44.17 9.79 9.38
C ASN A 160 -43.00 9.12 10.12
N ILE A 161 -43.10 8.90 11.43
CA ILE A 161 -42.11 8.16 12.22
C ILE A 161 -42.00 6.72 11.74
N GLY A 162 -43.11 6.06 11.40
CA GLY A 162 -43.12 4.73 10.81
C GLY A 162 -42.36 4.68 9.48
N ASN A 163 -42.70 5.58 8.55
CA ASN A 163 -42.04 5.65 7.25
C ASN A 163 -40.54 5.92 7.36
N LEU A 164 -40.14 6.86 8.20
CA LEU A 164 -38.71 7.17 8.43
C LEU A 164 -37.98 5.97 9.06
N LYS A 165 -38.63 5.22 9.93
CA LYS A 165 -38.04 4.02 10.54
C LYS A 165 -37.83 2.90 9.52
N ASP A 166 -38.77 2.72 8.60
CA ASP A 166 -38.64 1.73 7.54
C ASP A 166 -37.56 2.15 6.54
N GLU A 167 -37.51 3.44 6.16
CA GLU A 167 -36.45 3.98 5.30
C GLU A 167 -35.05 3.80 5.93
N ILE A 168 -34.91 4.04 7.24
CA ILE A 168 -33.64 3.79 7.95
C ILE A 168 -33.24 2.31 7.87
N LYS A 169 -34.18 1.38 8.09
CA LYS A 169 -33.89 -0.05 8.00
C LYS A 169 -33.48 -0.47 6.60
N ASP A 170 -34.17 0.03 5.57
CA ASP A 170 -33.82 -0.24 4.18
C ASP A 170 -32.40 0.24 3.87
N PHE A 171 -32.02 1.43 4.36
CA PHE A 171 -30.65 1.92 4.25
C PHE A 171 -29.63 1.06 5.01
N GLU A 172 -29.95 0.59 6.21
CA GLU A 172 -29.09 -0.30 6.99
C GLU A 172 -28.86 -1.64 6.26
N GLU A 173 -29.92 -2.27 5.75
CA GLU A 173 -29.85 -3.50 4.99
C GLU A 173 -29.05 -3.31 3.69
N GLU A 174 -29.28 -2.20 2.97
CA GLU A 174 -28.53 -1.87 1.76
C GLU A 174 -27.04 -1.65 2.07
N ALA A 175 -26.71 -0.96 3.18
CA ALA A 175 -25.33 -0.74 3.61
C ALA A 175 -24.63 -2.05 3.96
N ILE A 176 -25.30 -2.96 4.68
CA ILE A 176 -24.79 -4.30 5.00
C ILE A 176 -24.54 -5.10 3.72
N LEU A 177 -25.50 -5.08 2.79
CA LEU A 177 -25.36 -5.78 1.50
C LEU A 177 -24.18 -5.24 0.68
N LYS A 178 -24.06 -3.91 0.55
CA LYS A 178 -22.95 -3.25 -0.14
C LYS A 178 -21.61 -3.59 0.52
N LYS A 179 -21.53 -3.58 1.85
CA LYS A 179 -20.33 -3.96 2.60
C LYS A 179 -19.93 -5.41 2.30
N ASN A 180 -20.87 -6.34 2.40
CA ASN A 180 -20.63 -7.76 2.14
C ASN A 180 -20.19 -8.00 0.70
N TYR A 181 -20.80 -7.31 -0.27
CA TYR A 181 -20.42 -7.37 -1.67
C TYR A 181 -18.97 -6.89 -1.89
N VAL A 182 -18.61 -5.72 -1.36
CA VAL A 182 -17.26 -5.17 -1.49
C VAL A 182 -16.23 -6.10 -0.83
N GLN A 183 -16.54 -6.65 0.34
CA GLN A 183 -15.66 -7.58 1.02
C GLN A 183 -15.46 -8.88 0.23
N ALA A 184 -16.53 -9.46 -0.30
CA ALA A 184 -16.46 -10.65 -1.15
C ALA A 184 -15.65 -10.38 -2.44
N TRP A 185 -15.87 -9.23 -3.08
CA TRP A 185 -15.11 -8.81 -4.26
C TRP A 185 -13.62 -8.61 -3.95
N GLN A 186 -13.29 -7.97 -2.83
CA GLN A 186 -11.91 -7.78 -2.39
C GLN A 186 -11.23 -9.13 -2.11
N ASN A 187 -11.92 -10.05 -1.42
CA ASN A 187 -11.40 -11.39 -1.13
C ASN A 187 -11.14 -12.18 -2.42
N ALA A 188 -12.09 -12.22 -3.35
CA ALA A 188 -11.93 -12.90 -4.63
C ALA A 188 -10.74 -12.32 -5.44
N LYS A 189 -10.59 -10.99 -5.43
CA LYS A 189 -9.46 -10.33 -6.09
C LYS A 189 -8.12 -10.66 -5.42
N MET A 190 -8.09 -10.72 -4.08
CA MET A 190 -6.91 -11.10 -3.32
C MET A 190 -6.54 -12.56 -3.60
N GLU A 191 -7.49 -13.48 -3.58
CA GLU A 191 -7.28 -14.90 -3.89
C GLU A 191 -6.74 -15.10 -5.31
N MET A 192 -7.31 -14.40 -6.30
CA MET A 192 -6.82 -14.43 -7.68
C MET A 192 -5.37 -13.94 -7.77
N ASN A 193 -5.06 -12.83 -7.10
CA ASN A 193 -3.70 -12.28 -7.08
C ASN A 193 -2.71 -13.22 -6.40
N ILE A 194 -3.08 -13.81 -5.26
CA ILE A 194 -2.26 -14.80 -4.55
C ILE A 194 -1.98 -16.01 -5.45
N SER A 195 -3.02 -16.55 -6.11
CA SER A 195 -2.88 -17.66 -7.05
C SER A 195 -1.94 -17.32 -8.21
N LYS A 196 -2.08 -16.11 -8.79
CA LYS A 196 -1.20 -15.62 -9.84
C LYS A 196 0.25 -15.51 -9.38
N ILE A 197 0.49 -14.91 -8.22
CA ILE A 197 1.82 -14.78 -7.62
C ILE A 197 2.41 -16.18 -7.39
N ASN A 198 1.68 -17.07 -6.73
CA ASN A 198 2.13 -18.44 -6.46
C ASN A 198 2.47 -19.22 -7.73
N SER A 199 1.67 -19.07 -8.79
CA SER A 199 1.94 -19.68 -10.10
C SER A 199 3.23 -19.12 -10.72
N THR A 200 3.39 -17.80 -10.77
CA THR A 200 4.61 -17.16 -11.32
C THR A 200 5.86 -17.49 -10.52
N THR A 201 5.79 -17.41 -9.19
CA THR A 201 6.88 -17.80 -8.29
C THR A 201 7.22 -19.28 -8.44
N GLY A 202 6.22 -20.15 -8.58
CA GLY A 202 6.42 -21.58 -8.84
C GLY A 202 7.14 -21.84 -10.17
N GLN A 203 6.76 -21.13 -11.24
CA GLN A 203 7.44 -21.23 -12.54
C GLN A 203 8.90 -20.79 -12.46
N VAL A 204 9.17 -19.64 -11.82
CA VAL A 204 10.54 -19.15 -11.62
C VAL A 204 11.35 -20.13 -10.78
N HIS A 205 10.78 -20.65 -9.70
CA HIS A 205 11.44 -21.62 -8.84
C HIS A 205 11.78 -22.93 -9.57
N ASN A 206 10.86 -23.43 -10.41
CA ASN A 206 11.14 -24.59 -11.25
C ASN A 206 12.24 -24.30 -12.27
N SER A 207 12.24 -23.12 -12.91
CA SER A 207 13.32 -22.72 -13.81
C SER A 207 14.66 -22.64 -13.10
N ILE A 208 14.71 -22.09 -11.88
CA ILE A 208 15.94 -22.05 -11.06
C ILE A 208 16.42 -23.48 -10.77
N LYS A 209 15.53 -24.38 -10.34
CA LYS A 209 15.87 -25.78 -10.09
C LYS A 209 16.43 -26.48 -11.34
N THR A 210 15.79 -26.31 -12.50
CA THR A 210 16.29 -26.86 -13.75
C THR A 210 17.67 -26.32 -14.08
N LYS A 211 17.88 -25.00 -13.98
CA LYS A 211 19.20 -24.38 -14.23
C LYS A 211 20.27 -24.82 -13.23
N GLN A 212 19.91 -25.00 -11.96
CA GLN A 212 20.80 -25.56 -10.95
C GLN A 212 21.29 -26.96 -11.36
N THR A 213 20.37 -27.84 -11.77
CA THR A 213 20.73 -29.20 -12.21
C THR A 213 21.56 -29.21 -13.51
N GLU A 214 21.28 -28.29 -14.44
CA GLU A 214 22.10 -28.11 -15.64
C GLU A 214 23.52 -27.66 -15.28
N TYR A 215 23.66 -26.70 -14.37
CA TYR A 215 24.94 -26.21 -13.89
C TYR A 215 25.75 -27.31 -13.19
N GLU A 216 25.14 -28.07 -12.28
CA GLU A 216 25.82 -29.20 -11.60
C GLU A 216 26.29 -30.28 -12.59
N ASN A 217 25.51 -30.53 -13.65
CA ASN A 217 25.90 -31.44 -14.71
C ASN A 217 27.08 -30.89 -15.54
N GLU A 218 27.05 -29.61 -15.88
CA GLU A 218 28.13 -28.94 -16.62
C GLU A 218 29.43 -28.90 -15.80
N GLU A 219 29.34 -28.61 -14.50
CA GLU A 219 30.48 -28.64 -13.58
C GLU A 219 31.11 -30.03 -13.51
N ARG A 220 30.30 -31.09 -13.41
CA ARG A 220 30.80 -32.47 -13.46
C ARG A 220 31.51 -32.77 -14.78
N ILE A 221 30.90 -32.44 -15.92
CA ILE A 221 31.50 -32.69 -17.24
C ILE A 221 32.79 -31.89 -17.40
N HIS A 222 32.83 -30.65 -16.92
CA HIS A 222 34.02 -29.82 -16.95
C HIS A 222 35.18 -30.46 -16.18
N LEU A 223 34.91 -30.97 -14.97
CA LEU A 223 35.91 -31.69 -14.16
C LEU A 223 36.41 -32.97 -14.86
N GLU A 224 35.51 -33.73 -15.50
CA GLU A 224 35.90 -34.92 -16.28
C GLU A 224 36.81 -34.55 -17.46
N ILE A 225 36.46 -33.50 -18.21
CA ILE A 225 37.28 -32.99 -19.31
C ILE A 225 38.65 -32.53 -18.80
N GLN A 226 38.68 -31.79 -17.68
CA GLN A 226 39.92 -31.33 -17.07
C GLN A 226 40.80 -32.51 -16.65
N ASN A 227 40.23 -33.55 -16.06
CA ASN A 227 40.94 -34.76 -15.68
C ASN A 227 41.52 -35.48 -16.91
N ILE A 228 40.75 -35.61 -17.99
CA ILE A 228 41.24 -36.21 -19.24
C ILE A 228 42.42 -35.41 -19.82
N PHE A 229 42.33 -34.09 -19.86
CA PHE A 229 43.43 -33.25 -20.31
C PHE A 229 44.65 -33.36 -19.40
N HIS A 230 44.46 -33.46 -18.09
CA HIS A 230 45.54 -33.66 -17.15
C HIS A 230 46.26 -35.00 -17.39
N GLU A 231 45.51 -36.09 -17.59
CA GLU A 231 46.10 -37.40 -17.91
C GLU A 231 46.88 -37.37 -19.25
N PHE A 232 46.34 -36.67 -20.26
CA PHE A 232 47.02 -36.47 -21.54
C PHE A 232 48.30 -35.65 -21.38
N GLU A 233 48.26 -34.58 -20.59
CA GLU A 233 49.44 -33.77 -20.28
C GLU A 233 50.52 -34.61 -19.59
N LEU A 234 50.14 -35.43 -18.59
CA LEU A 234 51.05 -36.34 -17.91
C LEU A 234 51.66 -37.37 -18.87
N ASP A 235 50.89 -37.92 -19.81
CA ASP A 235 51.41 -38.85 -20.81
C ASP A 235 52.42 -38.17 -21.74
N ILE A 236 52.10 -36.97 -22.26
CA ILE A 236 53.04 -36.19 -23.07
C ILE A 236 54.32 -35.89 -22.28
N GLN A 237 54.21 -35.47 -21.02
CA GLN A 237 55.36 -35.20 -20.16
C GLN A 237 56.23 -36.46 -20.00
N LYS A 238 55.62 -37.64 -19.78
CA LYS A 238 56.33 -38.93 -19.74
C LYS A 238 57.05 -39.22 -21.05
N GLN A 239 56.41 -38.99 -22.19
CA GLN A 239 57.03 -39.19 -23.51
C GLN A 239 58.21 -38.24 -23.73
N ILE A 240 58.08 -36.96 -23.36
CA ILE A 240 59.16 -35.97 -23.43
C ILE A 240 60.37 -36.44 -22.62
N VAL A 241 60.15 -36.89 -21.37
CA VAL A 241 61.22 -37.41 -20.52
C VAL A 241 61.86 -38.66 -21.13
N HIS A 242 61.06 -39.59 -21.64
CA HIS A 242 61.56 -40.79 -22.31
C HIS A 242 62.49 -40.45 -23.49
N TRP A 243 62.02 -39.58 -24.39
CA TRP A 243 62.79 -39.16 -25.57
C TRP A 243 64.04 -38.37 -25.20
N LYS A 244 63.95 -37.49 -24.20
CA LYS A 244 65.13 -36.78 -23.67
C LYS A 244 66.20 -37.74 -23.17
N LEU A 245 65.82 -38.72 -22.33
CA LEU A 245 66.75 -39.73 -21.81
C LEU A 245 67.32 -40.63 -22.91
N LYS A 246 66.51 -40.98 -23.91
CA LYS A 246 66.97 -41.77 -25.06
C LYS A 246 68.00 -40.98 -25.88
N HIS A 247 67.70 -39.73 -26.21
CA HIS A 247 68.62 -38.88 -26.97
C HIS A 247 69.90 -38.60 -26.19
N GLU A 248 69.83 -38.34 -24.89
CA GLU A 248 71.02 -38.15 -24.06
C GLU A 248 71.92 -39.40 -24.06
N ARG A 249 71.33 -40.60 -23.96
CA ARG A 249 72.08 -41.86 -24.10
C ARG A 249 72.70 -42.03 -25.49
N GLU A 250 71.95 -41.74 -26.56
CA GLU A 250 72.46 -41.83 -27.93
C GLU A 250 73.61 -40.86 -28.18
N VAL A 251 73.51 -39.62 -27.68
CA VAL A 251 74.57 -38.61 -27.73
C VAL A 251 75.81 -39.12 -27.01
N GLN A 252 75.68 -39.62 -25.77
CA GLN A 252 76.82 -40.20 -25.04
C GLN A 252 77.48 -41.36 -25.79
N ILE A 253 76.70 -42.25 -26.42
CA ILE A 253 77.24 -43.35 -27.23
C ILE A 253 78.00 -42.80 -28.45
N LEU A 254 77.45 -41.81 -29.15
CA LEU A 254 78.09 -41.19 -30.30
C LEU A 254 79.36 -40.43 -29.92
N GLU A 255 79.34 -39.66 -28.83
CA GLU A 255 80.51 -38.97 -28.27
C GLU A 255 81.63 -39.96 -27.92
N ASN A 256 81.29 -41.09 -27.28
CA ASN A 256 82.24 -42.15 -26.98
C ASN A 256 82.81 -42.80 -28.25
N LYS A 257 82.00 -43.01 -29.29
CA LYS A 257 82.47 -43.51 -30.59
C LYS A 257 83.41 -42.51 -31.26
N ILE A 258 83.05 -41.22 -31.27
CA ILE A 258 83.88 -40.14 -31.80
C ILE A 258 85.21 -40.09 -31.05
N LYS A 259 85.18 -40.20 -29.72
CA LYS A 259 86.39 -40.23 -28.88
C LYS A 259 87.31 -41.38 -29.26
N LYS A 260 86.77 -42.61 -29.36
CA LYS A 260 87.55 -43.79 -29.78
C LYS A 260 88.16 -43.64 -31.18
N ILE A 261 87.40 -43.10 -32.14
CA ILE A 261 87.90 -42.87 -33.51
C ILE A 261 89.00 -41.80 -33.50
N LYS A 262 88.84 -40.73 -32.72
CA LYS A 262 89.88 -39.71 -32.54
C LYS A 262 91.14 -40.29 -31.94
N GLU A 263 91.05 -41.05 -30.84
CA GLU A 263 92.19 -41.72 -30.21
C GLU A 263 92.91 -42.68 -31.18
N ALA A 264 92.16 -43.46 -31.96
CA ALA A 264 92.73 -44.36 -32.96
C ALA A 264 93.42 -43.59 -34.10
N LYS A 265 92.81 -42.49 -34.57
CA LYS A 265 93.40 -41.60 -35.57
C LYS A 265 94.69 -40.97 -35.06
N ASP A 266 94.69 -40.44 -33.85
CA ASP A 266 95.85 -39.79 -33.24
C ASP A 266 96.99 -40.80 -33.03
N ALA A 267 96.69 -42.03 -32.57
CA ALA A 267 97.66 -43.10 -32.47
C ALA A 267 98.25 -43.52 -33.83
N GLN A 268 97.41 -43.63 -34.87
CA GLN A 268 97.88 -43.92 -36.23
C GLN A 268 98.75 -42.78 -36.77
N GLN A 269 98.39 -41.53 -36.49
CA GLN A 269 99.18 -40.37 -36.87
C GLN A 269 100.56 -40.40 -36.17
N GLU A 270 100.61 -40.68 -34.87
CA GLU A 270 101.87 -40.82 -34.14
C GLU A 270 102.75 -41.95 -34.71
N GLN A 271 102.18 -43.11 -35.01
CA GLN A 271 102.91 -44.21 -35.66
C GLN A 271 103.47 -43.78 -37.02
N THR A 272 102.67 -43.07 -37.82
CA THR A 272 103.09 -42.56 -39.13
C THR A 272 104.24 -41.56 -38.98
N GLU A 273 104.15 -40.63 -38.02
CA GLU A 273 105.21 -39.67 -37.71
C GLU A 273 106.51 -40.37 -37.26
N GLN A 274 106.42 -41.40 -36.41
CA GLN A 274 107.57 -42.22 -36.01
C GLN A 274 108.20 -42.96 -37.19
N MET A 275 107.39 -43.52 -38.10
CA MET A 275 107.86 -44.19 -39.31
C MET A 275 108.52 -43.22 -40.29
N ILE A 276 107.97 -42.01 -40.46
CA ILE A 276 108.58 -40.93 -41.25
C ILE A 276 109.94 -40.55 -40.65
N LYS A 277 110.03 -40.35 -39.34
CA LYS A 277 111.30 -40.06 -38.65
C LYS A 277 112.34 -41.16 -38.90
N LYS A 278 111.96 -42.44 -38.75
CA LYS A 278 112.84 -43.59 -39.04
C LYS A 278 113.25 -43.66 -40.52
N TYR A 279 112.34 -43.36 -41.44
CA TYR A 279 112.63 -43.33 -42.88
C TYR A 279 113.65 -42.24 -43.21
N ILE A 280 113.47 -41.02 -42.67
CA ILE A 280 114.41 -39.90 -42.84
C ILE A 280 115.79 -40.31 -42.30
N GLN A 281 115.87 -40.82 -41.07
CA GLN A 281 117.13 -41.30 -40.47
C GLN A 281 117.84 -42.34 -41.36
N ARG A 282 117.14 -43.38 -41.81
CA ARG A 282 117.73 -44.40 -42.68
C ARG A 282 118.13 -43.86 -44.04
N LYS A 283 117.37 -42.92 -44.61
CA LYS A 283 117.71 -42.27 -45.87
C LYS A 283 118.98 -41.43 -45.72
N ASP A 284 119.12 -40.71 -44.62
CA ASP A 284 120.32 -39.96 -44.30
C ASP A 284 121.53 -40.90 -44.10
N GLU A 285 121.35 -42.03 -43.41
CA GLU A 285 122.38 -43.07 -43.27
C GLU A 285 122.79 -43.67 -44.64
N MET A 286 121.81 -44.00 -45.49
CA MET A 286 122.07 -44.54 -46.84
C MET A 286 122.81 -43.54 -47.72
N THR A 287 122.38 -42.28 -47.74
CA THR A 287 123.06 -41.23 -48.53
C THR A 287 124.48 -40.96 -48.01
N ALA A 288 124.67 -40.97 -46.69
CA ALA A 288 126.01 -40.91 -46.09
C ALA A 288 126.88 -42.12 -46.46
N TYR A 289 126.31 -43.33 -46.49
CA TYR A 289 127.00 -44.55 -46.91
C TYR A 289 127.34 -44.55 -48.41
N GLU A 290 126.41 -44.11 -49.27
CA GLU A 290 126.65 -43.93 -50.70
C GLU A 290 127.76 -42.91 -50.97
N ALA A 291 127.76 -41.79 -50.25
CA ALA A 291 128.83 -40.80 -50.30
C ALA A 291 130.17 -41.40 -49.87
N TYR A 292 130.19 -42.16 -48.77
CA TYR A 292 131.37 -42.88 -48.30
C TYR A 292 131.87 -43.90 -49.34
N LYS A 293 130.97 -44.69 -49.94
CA LYS A 293 131.30 -45.69 -50.96
C LYS A 293 131.85 -45.02 -52.23
N LEU A 294 131.24 -43.93 -52.68
CA LEU A 294 131.74 -43.15 -53.82
C LEU A 294 133.14 -42.61 -53.55
N GLU A 295 133.40 -42.13 -52.34
CA GLU A 295 134.71 -41.65 -51.93
C GLU A 295 135.76 -42.79 -51.90
N GLN A 296 135.37 -43.98 -51.44
CA GLN A 296 136.22 -45.18 -51.51
C GLN A 296 136.48 -45.62 -52.95
N GLU A 297 135.47 -45.60 -53.82
CA GLU A 297 135.61 -45.93 -55.24
C GLU A 297 136.53 -44.92 -55.95
N LYS A 298 136.40 -43.61 -55.65
CA LYS A 298 137.31 -42.57 -56.13
C LYS A 298 138.74 -42.83 -55.67
N LYS A 299 138.95 -43.13 -54.39
CA LYS A 299 140.28 -43.51 -53.85
C LYS A 299 140.84 -44.76 -54.54
N ARG A 300 140.01 -45.78 -54.79
CA ARG A 300 140.42 -47.00 -55.52
C ARG A 300 140.82 -46.66 -56.95
N LEU A 301 140.02 -45.88 -57.67
CA LEU A 301 140.30 -45.47 -59.05
C LEU A 301 141.55 -44.59 -59.13
N GLU A 302 141.75 -43.70 -58.16
CA GLU A 302 142.95 -42.88 -58.06
C GLU A 302 144.19 -43.76 -57.79
N ASN A 303 144.09 -44.73 -56.88
CA ASN A 303 145.15 -45.71 -56.64
C ASN A 303 145.41 -46.60 -57.85
N GLU A 304 144.39 -47.04 -58.59
CA GLU A 304 144.57 -47.74 -59.87
C GLU A 304 145.24 -46.85 -60.91
N ARG A 305 144.89 -45.56 -60.99
CA ARG A 305 145.55 -44.60 -61.88
C ARG A 305 147.01 -44.41 -61.48
N LYS A 306 147.29 -44.26 -60.19
CA LYS A 306 148.66 -44.19 -59.63
C LYS A 306 149.43 -45.48 -59.94
N ASN A 307 148.82 -46.65 -59.79
CA ASN A 307 149.43 -47.95 -60.09
C ASN A 307 149.67 -48.15 -61.60
N LYS A 308 148.73 -47.75 -62.47
CA LYS A 308 148.90 -47.75 -63.93
C LYS A 308 149.99 -46.78 -64.36
N ALA A 309 150.06 -45.59 -63.76
CA ALA A 309 151.15 -44.64 -63.99
C ALA A 309 152.48 -45.22 -63.52
N ALA A 310 152.54 -45.81 -62.33
CA ALA A 310 153.71 -46.52 -61.82
C ALA A 310 154.11 -47.67 -62.75
N THR A 311 153.17 -48.44 -63.30
CA THR A 311 153.43 -49.52 -64.26
C THR A 311 153.95 -48.96 -65.58
N LYS A 312 153.41 -47.84 -66.08
CA LYS A 312 153.95 -47.16 -67.27
C LYS A 312 155.36 -46.62 -67.04
N ILE A 313 155.63 -46.03 -65.87
CA ILE A 313 156.98 -45.58 -65.48
C ILE A 313 157.91 -46.79 -65.37
N GLN A 314 157.48 -47.87 -64.73
CA GLN A 314 158.25 -49.11 -64.61
C GLN A 314 158.50 -49.78 -65.98
N ALA A 315 157.53 -49.76 -66.89
CA ALA A 315 157.65 -50.29 -68.24
C ALA A 315 158.55 -49.40 -69.12
N TRP A 316 158.43 -48.08 -68.98
CA TRP A 316 159.35 -47.12 -69.60
C TRP A 316 160.77 -47.33 -69.09
N TRP A 317 160.96 -47.46 -67.77
CA TRP A 317 162.28 -47.70 -67.17
C TRP A 317 162.86 -49.05 -67.56
N ARG A 318 162.05 -50.12 -67.63
CA ARG A 318 162.46 -51.40 -68.21
C ARG A 318 162.85 -51.28 -69.69
N GLY A 319 162.12 -50.51 -70.48
CA GLY A 319 162.44 -50.22 -71.88
C GLY A 319 163.70 -49.37 -72.06
N VAL A 320 163.95 -48.42 -71.15
CA VAL A 320 165.18 -47.62 -71.09
C VAL A 320 166.37 -48.48 -70.66
N MET A 321 166.22 -49.37 -69.67
CA MET A 321 167.24 -50.37 -69.30
C MET A 321 167.64 -51.23 -70.50
N VAL A 322 166.68 -51.66 -71.33
CA VAL A 322 166.94 -52.45 -72.54
C VAL A 322 167.62 -51.63 -73.64
N ARG A 323 167.23 -50.36 -73.85
CA ARG A 323 167.76 -49.52 -74.95
C ARG A 323 169.09 -48.83 -74.66
N LYS A 324 169.35 -48.46 -73.39
CA LYS A 324 170.63 -47.87 -72.97
C LYS A 324 171.64 -48.89 -72.45
N GLY A 325 171.31 -50.19 -72.45
CA GLY A 325 172.28 -51.26 -72.18
C GLY A 325 172.78 -51.31 -70.74
N PHE A 326 171.95 -50.94 -69.76
CA PHE A 326 172.30 -51.06 -68.34
C PHE A 326 171.90 -52.45 -67.79
N GLY A 327 172.87 -53.14 -67.19
CA GLY A 327 172.69 -54.48 -66.62
C GLY A 327 172.75 -55.62 -67.64
N LYS A 328 172.18 -56.78 -67.26
CA LYS A 328 172.21 -58.12 -67.88
C LYS A 328 171.83 -58.27 -69.38
N TYR A 329 171.76 -57.18 -70.15
CA TYR A 329 171.38 -57.11 -71.57
C TYR A 329 172.51 -56.66 -72.51
N LYS A 330 173.78 -56.95 -72.15
CA LYS A 330 174.95 -56.78 -73.04
C LYS A 330 174.99 -57.93 -74.07
N LYS A 331 174.88 -57.62 -75.37
CA LYS A 331 174.79 -58.64 -76.44
C LYS A 331 176.16 -59.28 -76.78
N LYS A 332 176.23 -60.61 -76.68
CA LYS A 332 177.09 -61.49 -77.52
C LYS A 332 176.26 -62.69 -78.01
N LYS A 333 176.32 -62.89 -79.33
CA LYS A 333 176.04 -64.04 -80.22
C LYS A 333 175.08 -65.19 -79.78
N ASP A 334 174.05 -65.36 -80.62
CA ASP A 334 173.82 -66.48 -81.56
C ASP A 334 172.48 -67.27 -81.50
N ARG A 335 171.99 -67.53 -82.72
CA ARG A 335 171.06 -68.57 -83.23
C ARG A 335 169.52 -68.49 -83.03
N LYS A 336 168.90 -68.09 -84.16
CA LYS A 336 167.92 -68.82 -85.03
C LYS A 336 166.52 -69.24 -84.53
N ASN A 337 165.54 -68.83 -85.38
CA ASN A 337 164.23 -69.45 -85.73
C ASN A 337 163.10 -69.32 -84.70
N LYS A 338 161.80 -69.15 -85.03
CA LYS A 338 160.99 -69.17 -86.27
C LYS A 338 159.58 -68.60 -85.91
N LYS A 339 158.90 -67.95 -86.88
CA LYS A 339 157.43 -67.91 -87.23
C LYS A 339 156.38 -67.97 -86.07
N GLN A 340 155.25 -67.24 -86.08
CA GLN A 340 154.17 -67.29 -87.08
C GLN A 340 152.99 -66.35 -86.66
N LYS A 341 152.39 -65.65 -87.65
CA LYS A 341 150.95 -65.41 -87.96
C LYS A 341 149.89 -65.84 -86.90
N THR A 342 148.75 -65.19 -86.64
CA THR A 342 147.61 -64.71 -87.49
C THR A 342 146.50 -64.17 -86.52
N LYS A 343 145.79 -63.06 -86.79
CA LYS A 343 144.42 -62.89 -87.37
C LYS A 343 143.21 -63.03 -86.43
N ASN A 344 142.28 -62.06 -86.55
CA ASN A 344 140.82 -62.08 -86.27
C ASN A 344 140.35 -62.17 -84.81
N ASN A 345 139.13 -61.80 -84.40
CA ASN A 345 137.99 -60.95 -84.81
C ASN A 345 136.83 -61.34 -83.85
N ARG A 346 135.81 -60.47 -83.66
CA ARG A 346 134.47 -60.76 -83.07
C ARG A 346 134.42 -61.11 -81.57
N LYS A 347 133.34 -60.94 -80.80
CA LYS A 347 132.03 -60.24 -80.77
C LYS A 347 131.42 -60.65 -79.39
N ASN A 348 130.28 -60.06 -79.02
CA ASN A 348 129.26 -60.61 -78.09
C ASN A 348 129.56 -60.48 -76.57
N ILE A 349 128.62 -60.34 -75.63
CA ILE A 349 127.15 -60.58 -75.58
C ILE A 349 126.58 -59.93 -74.28
N GLU A 350 125.28 -59.58 -74.28
CA GLU A 350 124.24 -59.54 -73.20
C GLU A 350 124.62 -59.17 -71.74
N LYS A 351 123.85 -58.39 -70.99
CA LYS A 351 122.39 -58.28 -70.80
C LYS A 351 121.96 -56.85 -70.48
#